data_AF-A0A8S2RSI7-F1
#
_entry.id   AF-A0A8S2RSI7-F1
#
_cell.length_a   1.000
_cell.length_b   1.000
_cell.length_c   1.000
_cell.angle_alpha   90.00
_cell.angle_beta   90.00
_cell.angle_gamma   90.00
#
_symmetry.space_group_name_H-M   'P 1'
#
loop_
_entity.id
_entity.type
_entity.pdbx_description
1 polymer ?
#
loop_
_entity_poly.entity_id
_entity_poly.type
_entity_poly.pdbx_seq_one_letter_code
_entity_poly.pdbx_strand_id
1 'polypeptide(L)'
;MRLRILRKVVVNASIFFLINIILLLSIKGFHGSTNNSELRSATTTKIIREGQTTNISSLSEPLLTKKDVLLPIVVFGCNRARALQIHIEALLRIRNNSDLNPIIVSLDCHSRETLQVAKSFGDKIKKIIE
;
A
#
# COMPACT_ATOMS: atom_id res chain seq x y z
N MET A 1 -42.43 -34.73 13.74
CA MET A 1 -41.08 -34.43 13.20
C MET A 1 -41.06 -33.06 12.48
N ARG A 2 -41.56 -31.97 13.09
CA ARG A 2 -41.57 -30.61 12.47
C ARG A 2 -41.00 -29.48 13.35
N LEU A 3 -40.73 -29.71 14.64
CA LEU A 3 -40.21 -28.67 15.55
C LEU A 3 -38.67 -28.52 15.57
N ARG A 4 -37.91 -29.47 15.00
CA ARG A 4 -36.42 -29.43 15.05
C ARG A 4 -35.78 -28.58 13.95
N ILE A 5 -36.51 -28.24 12.89
CA ILE A 5 -35.98 -27.52 11.72
C ILE A 5 -36.00 -26.01 11.97
N LEU A 6 -37.05 -25.49 12.61
CA LEU A 6 -37.16 -24.07 12.97
C LEU A 6 -36.08 -23.59 13.95
N ARG A 7 -35.61 -24.46 14.86
CA ARG A 7 -34.52 -24.11 15.78
C ARG A 7 -33.17 -23.92 15.08
N LYS A 8 -32.89 -24.63 13.98
CA LYS A 8 -31.61 -24.49 13.25
C LYS A 8 -31.54 -23.20 12.43
N VAL A 9 -32.66 -22.76 11.87
CA VAL A 9 -32.71 -21.53 11.05
C VAL A 9 -32.52 -20.28 11.92
N VAL A 10 -33.10 -20.26 13.13
CA VAL A 10 -32.99 -19.11 14.05
C VAL A 10 -31.56 -18.98 14.62
N VAL A 11 -30.89 -20.09 14.95
CA VAL A 11 -29.50 -20.06 15.46
C VAL A 11 -28.53 -19.50 14.41
N ASN A 12 -28.72 -19.84 13.14
CA ASN A 12 -27.86 -19.32 12.07
C ASN A 12 -28.05 -17.80 11.87
N ALA A 13 -29.28 -17.29 11.96
CA ALA A 13 -29.54 -15.86 11.80
C ALA A 13 -28.90 -15.01 12.93
N SER A 14 -28.91 -15.49 14.17
CA SER A 14 -28.27 -14.79 15.30
C SER A 14 -26.74 -14.74 15.17
N ILE A 15 -26.10 -15.79 14.65
CA ILE A 15 -24.65 -15.82 14.44
C ILE A 15 -24.22 -14.81 13.36
N PHE A 16 -24.97 -14.69 12.26
CA PHE A 16 -24.69 -13.70 11.21
C PHE A 16 -24.81 -12.25 11.69
N PHE A 17 -25.76 -11.97 12.60
CA PHE A 17 -25.90 -10.66 13.22
C PHE A 17 -24.72 -10.34 14.15
N LEU A 18 -24.27 -11.31 14.95
CA LEU A 18 -23.13 -11.11 15.86
C LEU A 18 -21.81 -10.90 15.10
N ILE A 19 -21.58 -11.62 14.00
CA ILE A 19 -20.38 -11.44 13.16
C ILE A 19 -20.34 -10.04 12.53
N ASN A 20 -21.47 -9.54 12.01
CA ASN A 20 -21.53 -8.19 11.45
C ASN A 20 -21.35 -7.09 12.51
N ILE A 21 -21.87 -7.29 13.73
CA ILE A 21 -21.66 -6.35 14.84
C ILE A 21 -20.18 -6.31 15.26
N ILE A 22 -19.51 -7.46 15.37
CA ILE A 22 -18.06 -7.52 15.69
C ILE A 22 -17.24 -6.81 14.60
N LEU A 23 -17.59 -7.01 13.32
CA LEU A 23 -16.91 -6.35 12.21
C LEU A 23 -17.09 -4.83 12.24
N LEU A 24 -18.28 -4.34 12.62
CA LEU A 24 -18.54 -2.90 12.77
C LEU A 24 -17.82 -2.27 13.97
N LEU A 25 -17.61 -3.03 15.06
CA LEU A 25 -16.85 -2.56 16.21
C LEU A 25 -15.33 -2.51 15.94
N SER A 26 -14.80 -3.38 15.08
CA SER A 26 -13.38 -3.33 14.69
C SER A 26 -13.01 -2.12 13.83
N ILE A 27 -13.95 -1.51 13.11
CA ILE A 27 -13.66 -0.36 12.22
C ILE A 27 -13.53 0.96 13.01
N LYS A 28 -14.08 1.07 14.22
CA LYS A 28 -14.08 2.31 15.02
C LYS A 28 -12.98 2.37 16.11
N GLY A 29 -12.11 1.37 16.21
CA GLY A 29 -11.28 1.15 17.39
C GLY A 29 -9.75 1.14 17.20
N PHE A 30 -9.17 1.92 16.29
CA PHE A 30 -7.69 2.04 16.23
C PHE A 30 -7.23 3.46 15.90
N HIS A 31 -7.28 4.33 16.91
CA HIS A 31 -6.58 5.61 16.95
C HIS A 31 -5.59 5.56 18.12
N GLY A 32 -4.38 5.04 17.88
CA GLY A 32 -3.24 5.14 18.79
C GLY A 32 -2.08 5.70 17.97
N SER A 33 -1.83 7.01 17.99
CA SER A 33 -1.12 7.76 19.05
C SER A 33 0.29 7.21 19.29
N THR A 34 1.20 7.58 18.39
CA THR A 34 2.65 7.41 18.56
C THR A 34 3.22 8.66 19.22
N ASN A 35 3.46 8.60 20.52
CA ASN A 35 4.29 9.57 21.23
C ASN A 35 5.71 9.03 21.30
N ASN A 36 6.61 9.54 20.45
CA ASN A 36 8.05 9.43 20.68
C ASN A 36 8.58 10.84 20.92
N SER A 37 8.83 11.13 22.19
CA SER A 37 9.64 12.24 22.68
C SER A 37 11.05 11.73 22.94
N GLU A 38 12.04 12.16 22.15
CA GLU A 38 13.43 12.31 22.60
C GLU A 38 14.20 13.09 21.51
N LEU A 39 14.30 14.41 21.66
CA LEU A 39 15.40 15.07 22.36
C LEU A 39 16.78 14.74 21.78
N ARG A 40 17.10 15.36 20.65
CA ARG A 40 18.45 15.90 20.41
C ARG A 40 18.31 17.31 19.87
N SER A 41 18.17 18.22 20.83
CA SER A 41 18.47 19.63 20.65
C SER A 41 19.93 19.71 20.22
N ALA A 42 20.15 19.92 18.92
CA ALA A 42 21.47 20.20 18.39
C ALA A 42 21.91 21.52 19.02
N THR A 43 22.93 21.39 19.87
CA THR A 43 23.77 22.42 20.46
C THR A 43 23.88 23.66 19.57
N THR A 44 23.10 24.70 19.88
CA THR A 44 23.35 26.06 19.42
C THR A 44 24.58 26.58 20.16
N THR A 45 25.76 26.20 19.72
CA THR A 45 26.97 26.97 20.01
C THR A 45 26.90 28.25 19.20
N LYS A 46 26.58 29.33 19.91
CA LYS A 46 26.77 30.72 19.51
C LYS A 46 28.25 30.92 19.17
N ILE A 47 28.62 30.80 17.90
CA ILE A 47 29.87 31.39 17.40
C ILE A 47 29.48 32.71 16.76
N ILE A 48 29.53 33.77 17.59
CA ILE A 48 29.60 35.13 17.07
C ILE A 48 30.98 35.26 16.45
N ARG A 49 31.05 35.24 15.12
CA ARG A 49 32.18 35.77 14.36
C ARG A 49 31.69 36.99 13.61
N GLU A 50 32.19 38.14 14.02
CA GLU A 50 32.10 39.40 13.30
C GLU A 50 32.64 39.24 11.86
N GLY A 51 31.94 39.84 10.91
CA GLY A 51 32.53 40.26 9.63
C GLY A 51 32.57 39.22 8.51
N GLN A 52 31.44 38.95 7.86
CA GLN A 52 31.34 38.88 6.39
C GLN A 52 29.88 38.69 5.96
N THR A 53 29.22 39.78 5.57
CA THR A 53 28.01 39.74 4.74
C THR A 53 28.39 39.28 3.34
N THR A 54 28.54 37.97 3.16
CA THR A 54 28.41 37.38 1.82
C THR A 54 26.92 37.12 1.61
N ASN A 55 26.37 37.75 0.57
CA ASN A 55 24.99 37.49 0.14
C ASN A 55 24.88 36.02 -0.29
N ILE A 56 24.45 35.15 0.62
CA ILE A 56 24.07 33.76 0.31
C ILE A 56 22.64 33.82 -0.26
N SER A 57 22.50 34.44 -1.43
CA SER A 57 21.22 34.65 -2.12
C SER A 57 21.13 33.87 -3.44
N SER A 58 22.00 32.89 -3.68
CA SER A 58 22.08 32.23 -4.99
C SER A 58 22.39 30.73 -4.95
N LEU A 59 22.08 30.04 -3.86
CA LEU A 59 22.00 28.58 -3.83
C LEU A 59 20.57 28.11 -3.56
N SER A 60 19.58 28.76 -4.19
CA SER A 60 18.37 28.04 -4.53
C SER A 60 18.71 27.21 -5.77
N GLU A 61 19.26 26.01 -5.54
CA GLU A 61 19.07 24.90 -6.48
C GLU A 61 17.63 24.99 -6.98
N PRO A 62 17.38 25.07 -8.31
CA PRO A 62 16.03 25.06 -8.80
C PRO A 62 15.40 23.77 -8.28
N LEU A 63 14.45 23.92 -7.36
CA LEU A 63 13.72 22.85 -6.71
C LEU A 63 13.27 21.93 -7.84
N LEU A 64 13.96 20.78 -7.99
CA LEU A 64 13.85 19.86 -9.10
C LEU A 64 12.39 19.81 -9.50
N THR A 65 12.01 20.52 -10.57
CA THR A 65 10.61 20.64 -10.94
C THR A 65 10.20 19.21 -11.21
N LYS A 66 9.33 18.68 -10.34
CA LYS A 66 8.97 17.27 -10.29
C LYS A 66 8.44 16.91 -11.66
N LYS A 67 9.35 16.47 -12.53
CA LYS A 67 9.03 16.11 -13.89
C LYS A 67 8.28 14.80 -13.76
N ASP A 68 7.12 14.74 -14.39
CA ASP A 68 6.35 13.51 -14.45
C ASP A 68 7.13 12.50 -15.30
N VAL A 69 7.98 11.72 -14.63
CA VAL A 69 8.81 10.67 -15.22
C VAL A 69 7.99 9.38 -15.23
N LEU A 70 7.82 8.81 -16.42
CA LEU A 70 7.26 7.48 -16.59
C LEU A 70 8.32 6.45 -16.19
N LEU A 71 8.05 5.71 -15.10
CA LEU A 71 8.89 4.66 -14.54
C LEU A 71 8.09 3.34 -14.47
N PRO A 72 8.23 2.44 -15.46
CA PRO A 72 7.53 1.16 -15.49
C PRO A 72 8.06 0.23 -14.40
N ILE A 73 7.18 -0.59 -13.83
CA ILE A 73 7.53 -1.63 -12.87
C ILE A 73 7.25 -2.98 -13.52
N VAL A 74 8.30 -3.76 -13.77
CA VAL A 74 8.17 -5.12 -14.33
C VAL A 74 8.28 -6.13 -13.19
N VAL A 75 7.23 -6.92 -12.99
CA VAL A 75 7.18 -8.00 -12.00
C VAL A 75 7.34 -9.32 -12.71
N PHE A 76 8.36 -10.09 -12.35
CA PHE A 76 8.56 -11.45 -12.84
C PHE A 76 7.89 -12.45 -11.89
N GLY A 77 7.04 -13.31 -12.44
CA GLY A 77 6.35 -14.39 -11.73
C GLY A 77 6.46 -15.72 -12.48
N CYS A 78 6.12 -16.83 -11.82
CA CYS A 78 6.09 -18.16 -12.43
C CYS A 78 4.94 -18.98 -11.80
N ASN A 79 5.20 -19.77 -10.76
CA ASN A 79 4.26 -20.72 -10.18
C ASN A 79 3.92 -20.47 -8.70
N ARG A 80 4.11 -19.24 -8.23
CA ARG A 80 3.84 -18.84 -6.83
C ARG A 80 2.74 -17.80 -6.76
N ALA A 81 1.50 -18.23 -7.00
CA ALA A 81 0.32 -17.38 -7.11
C ALA A 81 0.14 -16.45 -5.89
N ARG A 82 0.22 -16.99 -4.66
CA ARG A 82 0.07 -16.21 -3.43
C ARG A 82 1.16 -15.15 -3.25
N ALA A 83 2.40 -15.47 -3.60
CA ALA A 83 3.51 -14.53 -3.51
C ALA A 83 3.36 -13.39 -4.53
N LEU A 84 2.96 -13.72 -5.77
CA LEU A 84 2.66 -12.74 -6.80
C LEU A 84 1.55 -11.78 -6.34
N GLN A 85 0.47 -12.32 -5.76
CA GLN A 85 -0.63 -11.52 -5.23
C GLN A 85 -0.15 -10.51 -4.18
N ILE A 86 0.57 -10.98 -3.15
CA ILE A 86 1.05 -10.12 -2.06
C ILE A 86 1.99 -9.03 -2.60
N HIS A 87 2.86 -9.39 -3.54
CA HIS A 87 3.80 -8.47 -4.14
C HIS A 87 3.10 -7.35 -4.93
N ILE A 88 2.16 -7.71 -5.80
CA ILE A 88 1.39 -6.73 -6.59
C ILE A 88 0.54 -5.86 -5.67
N GLU A 89 -0.11 -6.42 -4.65
CA GLU A 89 -0.84 -5.64 -3.65
C GLU A 89 0.05 -4.62 -2.94
N ALA A 90 1.27 -5.01 -2.56
CA ALA A 90 2.22 -4.09 -1.93
C ALA A 90 2.65 -2.95 -2.87
N LEU A 91 2.93 -3.25 -4.14
CA LEU A 91 3.23 -2.23 -5.16
C LEU A 91 2.06 -1.26 -5.34
N LEU A 92 0.84 -1.78 -5.40
CA LEU A 92 -0.36 -0.96 -5.57
C LEU A 92 -0.62 -0.03 -4.38
N ARG A 93 -0.26 -0.43 -3.15
CA ARG A 93 -0.40 0.42 -1.94
C ARG A 93 0.51 1.65 -1.99
N ILE A 94 1.69 1.53 -2.58
CA ILE A 94 2.69 2.62 -2.64
C ILE A 94 2.64 3.38 -3.98
N ARG A 95 1.87 2.90 -4.95
CA ARG A 95 1.79 3.50 -6.29
C ARG A 95 0.99 4.79 -6.27
N ASN A 96 1.64 5.89 -6.63
CA ASN A 96 1.02 7.22 -6.64
C ASN A 96 0.20 7.52 -7.91
N ASN A 97 0.63 7.02 -9.08
CA ASN A 97 -0.05 7.27 -10.35
C ASN A 97 0.14 6.05 -11.29
N SER A 98 -0.95 5.52 -11.86
CA SER A 98 -0.91 4.36 -12.76
C SER A 98 -0.29 4.63 -14.12
N ASP A 99 -0.38 5.87 -14.60
CA ASP A 99 0.15 6.27 -15.91
C ASP A 99 1.65 6.53 -15.86
N LEU A 100 2.14 7.04 -14.72
CA LEU A 100 3.57 7.25 -14.48
C LEU A 100 4.26 5.99 -13.97
N ASN A 101 3.56 5.12 -13.24
CA ASN A 101 4.11 3.88 -12.69
C ASN A 101 3.31 2.65 -13.15
N PRO A 102 3.26 2.36 -14.45
CA PRO A 102 2.53 1.22 -14.97
C PRO A 102 3.19 -0.08 -14.48
N ILE A 103 2.39 -1.00 -13.95
CA ILE A 103 2.84 -2.33 -13.53
C ILE A 103 2.65 -3.29 -14.70
N ILE A 104 3.72 -3.98 -15.10
CA ILE A 104 3.71 -5.00 -16.14
C ILE A 104 4.10 -6.32 -15.45
N VAL A 105 3.34 -7.38 -15.68
CA VAL A 105 3.63 -8.69 -15.10
C VAL A 105 4.11 -9.62 -16.21
N SER A 106 5.32 -10.14 -16.07
CA SER A 106 5.87 -11.19 -16.94
C SER A 106 5.79 -12.50 -16.19
N LEU A 107 5.00 -13.44 -16.70
CA LEU A 107 4.85 -14.76 -16.14
C LEU A 107 5.67 -15.76 -16.96
N ASP A 108 6.26 -16.71 -16.26
CA ASP A 108 6.87 -17.91 -16.82
C ASP A 108 6.08 -19.14 -16.34
N CYS A 109 6.42 -20.33 -16.85
CA CYS A 109 5.94 -21.63 -16.36
C CYS A 109 4.47 -21.98 -16.65
N HIS A 110 3.72 -21.15 -17.40
CA HIS A 110 2.33 -21.41 -17.81
C HIS A 110 1.39 -21.82 -16.64
N SER A 111 1.64 -21.30 -15.44
CA SER A 111 0.84 -21.61 -14.27
C SER A 111 -0.54 -20.95 -14.34
N ARG A 112 -1.59 -21.75 -14.59
CA ARG A 112 -2.98 -21.26 -14.68
C ARG A 112 -3.42 -20.49 -13.44
N GLU A 113 -3.04 -20.96 -12.25
CA GLU A 113 -3.37 -20.29 -10.99
C GLU A 113 -2.72 -18.91 -10.90
N THR A 114 -1.43 -18.83 -11.24
CA THR A 114 -0.69 -17.56 -11.18
C THR A 114 -1.19 -16.57 -12.23
N LEU A 115 -1.55 -17.06 -13.41
CA LEU A 115 -2.17 -16.27 -14.46
C LEU A 115 -3.54 -15.72 -14.05
N GLN A 116 -4.38 -16.54 -13.41
CA GLN A 116 -5.67 -16.09 -12.89
C GLN A 116 -5.49 -15.02 -11.81
N VAL A 117 -4.51 -15.18 -10.92
CA VAL A 117 -4.17 -14.15 -9.93
C VAL A 117 -3.77 -12.85 -10.63
N ALA A 118 -2.86 -12.89 -11.60
CA ALA A 118 -2.47 -11.70 -12.35
C ALA A 118 -3.67 -11.03 -13.04
N LYS A 119 -4.52 -11.81 -13.71
CA LYS A 119 -5.73 -11.32 -14.39
C LYS A 119 -6.75 -10.72 -13.42
N SER A 120 -6.82 -11.19 -12.18
CA SER A 120 -7.78 -10.67 -11.18
C SER A 120 -7.54 -9.23 -10.75
N PHE A 121 -6.33 -8.68 -10.99
CA PHE A 121 -6.03 -7.27 -10.73
C PHE A 121 -6.61 -6.32 -11.80
N GLY A 122 -7.07 -6.84 -12.94
CA GLY A 122 -7.68 -6.06 -14.03
C GLY A 122 -6.82 -4.87 -14.46
N ASP A 123 -7.45 -3.71 -14.62
CA ASP A 123 -6.82 -2.47 -15.12
C ASP A 123 -5.75 -1.88 -14.17
N LYS A 124 -5.58 -2.44 -12.97
CA LYS A 124 -4.49 -2.05 -12.07
C LYS A 124 -3.13 -2.50 -12.62
N ILE A 125 -3.10 -3.53 -13.46
CA ILE A 125 -1.91 -3.99 -14.19
C ILE A 125 -2.06 -3.53 -15.63
N LYS A 126 -1.00 -2.93 -16.19
CA LYS A 126 -1.03 -2.40 -17.55
C LYS A 126 -0.96 -3.51 -18.61
N LYS A 127 -0.17 -4.55 -18.34
CA LYS A 127 0.03 -5.66 -19.28
C LYS A 127 0.47 -6.93 -18.55
N ILE A 128 0.00 -8.07 -19.05
CA ILE A 128 0.47 -9.40 -18.67
C ILE A 128 1.16 -10.00 -19.90
N ILE A 129 2.36 -10.54 -19.71
CA ILE A 129 3.14 -11.28 -20.71
C ILE A 129 3.20 -12.73 -20.19
N GLU A 130 2.78 -13.68 -21.01
CA GLU A 130 2.74 -15.12 -20.71
C GLU A 130 3.86 -15.86 -21.44
#